data_AF-A0A7X8CXU6-F1
#
_entry.id   AF-A0A7X8CXU6-F1
#
_cell.length_a   1.000
_cell.length_b   1.000
_cell.length_c   1.000
_cell.angle_alpha   90.00
_cell.angle_beta   90.00
_cell.angle_gamma   90.00
#
_symmetry.space_group_name_H-M   'P 1'
#
loop_
_entity.id
_entity.type
_entity.pdbx_description
1 polymer ?
#
loop_
_entity_poly.entity_id
_entity_poly.type
_entity_poly.pdbx_seq_one_letter_code
_entity_poly.pdbx_strand_id
1 'polypeptide(L)'
;MQKLAALVLLQELEREGQADRERRLLAEIRADINDIAERMGVLAINGAVLAARSGEAGRGFKIVVAEMRNLASQIGEKLSDLERRGKGVRL
;
A
#
# COMPACT_ATOMS: atom_id res chain seq x y z
N MET A 1 -25.79 -23.51 31.66
CA MET A 1 -25.51 -23.84 30.25
C MET A 1 -26.00 -22.77 29.27
N GLN A 2 -27.29 -22.40 29.22
CA GLN A 2 -27.80 -21.40 28.26
C GLN A 2 -27.13 -20.01 28.35
N LYS A 3 -26.85 -19.51 29.56
CA LYS A 3 -26.19 -18.20 29.75
C LYS A 3 -24.74 -18.18 29.22
N LEU A 4 -24.03 -19.31 29.30
CA LEU A 4 -22.67 -19.44 28.78
C LEU A 4 -22.68 -19.45 27.25
N ALA A 5 -23.62 -20.17 26.62
CA ALA A 5 -23.79 -20.19 25.18
C ALA A 5 -24.09 -18.80 24.60
N ALA A 6 -24.97 -18.04 25.26
CA ALA A 6 -25.28 -16.65 24.87
C ALA A 6 -24.04 -15.73 24.96
N LEU A 7 -23.19 -15.91 25.98
CA LEU A 7 -22.00 -15.09 26.19
C LEU A 7 -20.91 -15.39 25.15
N VAL A 8 -20.73 -16.67 24.78
CA VAL A 8 -19.81 -17.07 23.71
C VAL A 8 -20.24 -16.51 22.35
N LEU A 9 -21.54 -16.59 22.01
CA LEU A 9 -22.08 -16.02 20.78
C LEU A 9 -21.87 -14.50 20.68
N LEU A 10 -22.09 -13.77 21.77
CA LEU A 10 -21.83 -12.32 21.80
C LEU A 10 -20.35 -12.03 21.57
N GLN A 11 -19.47 -12.80 22.20
CA GLN A 11 -18.03 -12.63 22.03
C GLN A 11 -17.57 -12.95 20.60
N GLU A 12 -18.15 -13.95 19.95
CA GLU A 12 -17.85 -14.27 18.53
C GLU A 12 -18.28 -13.13 17.60
N LEU A 13 -19.49 -12.59 17.78
CA LEU A 13 -19.98 -11.45 17.01
C LEU A 13 -19.10 -10.19 17.19
N GLU A 14 -18.64 -9.92 18.41
CA GLU A 14 -17.74 -8.80 18.68
C GLU A 14 -16.38 -9.00 18.00
N ARG A 15 -15.84 -10.22 17.99
CA ARG A 15 -14.57 -10.55 17.32
C ARG A 15 -14.66 -10.42 15.82
N GLU A 16 -15.76 -10.88 15.22
CA GLU A 16 -16.02 -10.68 13.79
C GLU A 16 -16.09 -9.19 13.45
N GLY A 17 -16.84 -8.40 14.24
CA GLY A 17 -16.93 -6.96 14.05
C GLY A 17 -15.59 -6.23 14.20
N GLN A 18 -14.70 -6.70 15.09
CA GLN A 18 -13.33 -6.17 15.21
C GLN A 18 -12.48 -6.51 13.98
N ALA A 19 -12.50 -7.76 13.53
CA ALA A 19 -11.74 -8.21 12.36
C ALA A 19 -12.15 -7.45 11.09
N ASP A 20 -13.44 -7.17 10.92
CA ASP A 20 -13.93 -6.39 9.78
C ASP A 20 -13.48 -4.93 9.82
N ARG A 21 -13.44 -4.30 11.00
CA ARG A 21 -12.92 -2.94 11.15
C ARG A 21 -11.43 -2.88 10.81
N GLU A 22 -10.64 -3.83 11.32
CA GLU A 22 -9.21 -3.91 11.04
C GLU A 22 -8.94 -4.12 9.54
N ARG A 23 -9.71 -5.00 8.89
CA ARG A 23 -9.62 -5.23 7.44
C ARG A 23 -9.90 -3.96 6.63
N ARG A 24 -10.91 -3.17 7.03
CA ARG A 24 -11.23 -1.89 6.36
C ARG A 24 -10.11 -0.88 6.52
N LEU A 25 -9.59 -0.71 7.73
CA LEU A 25 -8.46 0.18 7.99
C LEU A 25 -7.22 -0.22 7.17
N LEU A 26 -6.92 -1.52 7.10
CA LEU A 26 -5.82 -2.04 6.28
C LEU A 26 -6.06 -1.82 4.77
N ALA A 27 -7.31 -1.79 4.31
CA ALA A 27 -7.63 -1.47 2.93
C ALA A 27 -7.46 0.02 2.63
N GLU A 28 -7.88 0.90 3.55
CA GLU A 28 -7.70 2.36 3.44
C GLU A 28 -6.22 2.74 3.42
N ILE A 29 -5.43 2.27 4.39
CA ILE A 29 -3.99 2.54 4.45
C ILE A 29 -3.29 2.06 3.18
N ARG A 30 -3.69 0.91 2.64
CA ARG A 30 -3.12 0.39 1.39
C ARG A 30 -3.40 1.30 0.20
N ALA A 31 -4.63 1.82 0.10
CA ALA A 31 -5.00 2.77 -0.94
C ALA A 31 -4.17 4.05 -0.83
N ASP A 32 -4.03 4.59 0.38
CA ASP A 32 -3.21 5.79 0.63
C ASP A 32 -1.74 5.58 0.22
N ILE A 33 -1.15 4.43 0.56
CA ILE A 33 0.23 4.10 0.16
C ILE A 33 0.34 3.97 -1.36
N ASN A 34 -0.64 3.37 -2.03
CA ASN A 34 -0.63 3.26 -3.50
C ASN A 34 -0.67 4.64 -4.15
N ASP A 35 -1.55 5.53 -3.69
CA ASP A 35 -1.64 6.91 -4.15
C ASP A 35 -0.31 7.67 -3.98
N ILE A 36 0.36 7.49 -2.84
CA ILE A 36 1.68 8.08 -2.60
C ILE A 36 2.73 7.53 -3.58
N ALA A 37 2.74 6.22 -3.81
CA ALA A 37 3.68 5.58 -4.75
C ALA A 37 3.48 6.09 -6.18
N GLU A 38 2.24 6.24 -6.63
CA GLU A 38 1.93 6.81 -7.95
C GLU A 38 2.41 8.26 -8.06
N ARG A 39 2.15 9.09 -7.04
CA ARG A 39 2.63 10.49 -6.99
C ARG A 39 4.15 10.56 -7.00
N MET A 40 4.84 9.65 -6.30
CA MET A 40 6.29 9.54 -6.35
C MET A 40 6.79 9.19 -7.76
N GLY A 41 6.09 8.30 -8.46
CA GLY A 41 6.37 7.95 -9.86
C GLY A 41 6.25 9.17 -10.80
N VAL A 42 5.19 9.96 -10.65
CA VAL A 42 5.00 11.21 -11.42
C VAL A 42 6.10 12.23 -11.10
N LEU A 43 6.43 12.41 -9.82
CA LEU A 43 7.50 13.31 -9.40
C LEU A 43 8.85 12.89 -9.97
N ALA A 44 9.13 11.58 -10.00
CA ALA A 44 10.33 11.05 -10.63
C ALA A 44 10.34 11.33 -12.15
N ILE A 45 9.24 11.13 -12.87
CA ILE A 45 9.17 11.49 -14.31
C ILE A 45 9.48 12.98 -14.52
N ASN A 46 8.89 13.86 -13.72
CA ASN A 46 9.15 15.30 -13.80
C ASN A 46 10.62 15.63 -13.50
N GLY A 47 11.20 14.97 -12.49
CA GLY A 47 12.62 15.08 -12.17
C GLY A 47 13.52 14.62 -13.31
N ALA A 48 13.13 13.57 -14.05
CA ALA A 48 13.91 13.04 -15.17
C ALA A 48 13.95 14.03 -16.33
N VAL A 49 12.81 14.70 -16.60
CA VAL A 49 12.72 15.77 -17.60
C VAL A 49 13.62 16.95 -17.22
N LEU A 50 13.60 17.36 -15.95
CA LEU A 50 14.47 18.43 -15.46
C LEU A 50 15.96 18.04 -15.56
N ALA A 51 16.32 16.82 -15.14
CA ALA A 51 17.68 16.30 -15.25
C ALA A 51 18.18 16.29 -16.71
N ALA A 52 17.32 15.90 -17.66
CA ALA A 52 17.64 15.93 -19.09
C ALA A 52 17.84 17.37 -19.60
N ARG A 53 16.99 18.32 -19.17
CA ARG A 53 17.13 19.75 -19.53
C ARG A 53 18.40 20.38 -18.98
N SER A 54 18.86 19.96 -17.80
CA SER A 54 20.08 20.48 -17.18
C SER A 54 21.39 19.92 -17.79
N GLY A 55 21.30 19.04 -18.79
CA GLY A 55 22.47 18.50 -19.50
C GLY A 55 23.46 17.82 -18.55
N GLU A 56 24.73 18.24 -18.60
CA GLU A 56 25.80 17.67 -17.76
C GLU A 56 25.57 17.86 -16.25
N ALA A 57 24.97 18.99 -15.85
CA ALA A 57 24.69 19.30 -14.45
C ALA A 57 23.59 18.40 -13.85
N GLY A 58 22.73 17.82 -14.70
CA GLY A 58 21.65 16.92 -14.29
C GLY A 58 22.04 15.45 -14.12
N ARG A 59 23.28 15.06 -14.42
CA ARG A 59 23.69 13.64 -14.43
C ARG A 59 23.50 12.94 -13.08
N GLY A 60 23.92 13.58 -11.98
CA GLY A 60 23.74 13.02 -10.64
C GLY A 60 22.26 12.95 -10.24
N PHE A 61 21.49 13.97 -10.59
CA PHE A 61 20.05 14.02 -10.29
C PHE A 61 19.26 12.95 -11.04
N LYS A 62 19.67 12.60 -12.27
CA LYS A 62 19.06 11.53 -13.06
C LYS A 62 19.11 10.17 -12.35
N ILE A 63 20.19 9.88 -11.62
CA ILE A 63 20.36 8.62 -10.87
C ILE A 63 19.36 8.57 -9.71
N VAL A 64 19.28 9.66 -8.93
CA VAL A 64 18.34 9.78 -7.80
C VAL A 64 16.90 9.59 -8.27
N VAL A 65 16.54 10.24 -9.37
CA VAL A 65 15.21 10.15 -9.96
C VAL A 65 14.89 8.72 -10.44
N ALA A 66 15.84 8.04 -11.07
CA ALA A 66 15.66 6.66 -11.51
C ALA A 66 15.41 5.73 -10.31
N GLU A 67 16.14 5.92 -9.21
CA GLU A 67 15.96 5.16 -7.98
C GLU A 67 14.61 5.44 -7.31
N MET A 68 14.16 6.70 -7.28
CA MET A 68 12.82 7.06 -6.79
C MET A 68 11.71 6.35 -7.56
N ARG A 69 11.82 6.28 -8.90
CA ARG A 69 10.85 5.55 -9.73
C ARG A 69 10.87 4.05 -9.46
N ASN A 70 12.05 3.47 -9.26
CA ASN A 70 12.21 2.06 -8.91
C ASN A 70 11.52 1.75 -7.58
N LEU A 71 11.78 2.57 -6.54
CA LEU A 71 11.13 2.43 -5.23
C LEU A 71 9.61 2.55 -5.32
N ALA A 72 9.09 3.52 -6.07
CA ALA A 72 7.65 3.67 -6.31
C ALA A 72 7.04 2.41 -6.94
N SER A 73 7.71 1.81 -7.94
CA SER A 73 7.26 0.57 -8.58
C SER A 73 7.26 -0.61 -7.61
N GLN A 74 8.32 -0.76 -6.82
CA GLN A 74 8.43 -1.84 -5.83
C GLN A 74 7.34 -1.74 -4.75
N ILE A 75 6.96 -0.53 -4.33
CA ILE A 75 5.84 -0.32 -3.42
C ILE A 75 4.55 -0.84 -4.04
N GLY A 76 4.23 -0.45 -5.29
CA GLY A 76 3.02 -0.92 -5.98
C GLY A 76 2.95 -2.45 -6.12
N GLU A 77 4.08 -3.10 -6.44
CA GLU A 77 4.18 -4.57 -6.48
C GLU A 77 3.91 -5.21 -5.12
N LYS A 78 4.49 -4.65 -4.05
CA LYS A 78 4.31 -5.15 -2.67
C LYS A 78 2.87 -5.00 -2.19
N LEU A 79 2.20 -3.90 -2.52
CA LEU A 79 0.78 -3.71 -2.23
C LEU A 79 -0.08 -4.74 -2.98
N SER A 80 0.23 -4.98 -4.26
CA SER A 80 -0.46 -5.98 -5.09
C SER A 80 -0.26 -7.41 -4.56
N ASP A 81 0.93 -7.75 -4.07
CA ASP A 81 1.22 -9.02 -3.40
C ASP A 81 0.38 -9.17 -2.12
N LEU A 82 0.28 -8.11 -1.31
CA LEU A 82 -0.53 -8.10 -0.08
C LEU A 82 -2.02 -8.27 -0.39
N GLU A 83 -2.54 -7.73 -1.48
CA GLU A 83 -3.92 -7.95 -1.91
C GLU A 83 -4.18 -9.40 -2.30
N ARG A 84 -3.27 -10.00 -3.08
CA ARG A 84 -3.37 -11.41 -3.47
C ARG A 84 -3.35 -12.34 -2.25
N ARG A 85 -2.43 -12.10 -1.30
CA ARG A 85 -2.37 -12.85 -0.04
C ARG A 85 -3.64 -12.70 0.79
N GLY A 86 -4.20 -11.49 0.86
CA GLY A 86 -5.47 -11.24 1.56
C GLY A 86 -6.69 -11.92 0.93
N LYS A 87 -6.69 -12.11 -0.40
CA LYS A 87 -7.75 -12.87 -1.11
C LYS A 87 -7.61 -14.39 -0.90
N GLY A 88 -6.38 -14.92 -0.80
CA GLY A 88 -6.11 -16.35 -0.63
C GLY A 88 -6.53 -16.96 0.73
N VAL A 89 -6.82 -16.14 1.74
CA VAL A 89 -7.36 -16.60 3.04
C VAL A 89 -8.87 -16.87 2.97
N ARG A 90 -9.53 -16.53 1.85
CA ARG A 90 -10.94 -16.86 1.58
C ARG A 90 -11.06 -18.14 0.73
N LEU A 91 -10.65 -19.29 1.26
CA LEU A 91 -11.05 -20.62 0.76
C LEU A 91 -11.19 -21.58 1.93
#